data_AF-A0A1Q9DE51-F1
#
_entry.id   AF-A0A1Q9DE51-F1
#
_cell.length_a   1.000
_cell.length_b   1.000
_cell.length_c   1.000
_cell.angle_alpha   90.00
_cell.angle_beta   90.00
_cell.angle_gamma   90.00
#
_symmetry.space_group_name_H-M   'P 1'
#
loop_
_entity.id
_entity.type
_entity.pdbx_description
1 polymer ?
#
loop_
_entity_poly.entity_id
_entity_poly.type
_entity_poly.pdbx_seq_one_letter_code
_entity_poly.pdbx_strand_id
1 'polypeptide(L)'
;MVGPGALSLHQYSEPLGTVSAFQQTVATDALREIVRGVLQESEDKQYWKMKAETDQDFMHRYSELVRESDDWLESRRTEVIKAGKESSGGATGSRLQASAGASSRMRARLLPEAREALLSGPKTTEELKRLIQRKHPTEEIREEDLLGVLSMEELDALQVRGVWVLARTGTESHDKFRKTLLTLFRHRDSVTRQEVMEEYQQTYGERCKLSDYVVRQQLREIAEKVEDGPQTVYIVKGALQTR
;
A
#
# COMPACT_ATOMS: atom_id res chain seq x y z
N MET A 1 -32.58 -16.39 43.19
CA MET A 1 -31.55 -15.39 43.56
C MET A 1 -30.35 -15.65 42.66
N VAL A 2 -30.03 -14.72 41.76
CA VAL A 2 -28.93 -14.85 40.79
C VAL A 2 -27.75 -14.06 41.34
N GLY A 3 -26.58 -14.70 41.46
CA GLY A 3 -25.38 -14.10 42.06
C GLY A 3 -24.78 -12.97 41.20
N PRO A 4 -24.09 -12.00 41.81
CA PRO A 4 -23.47 -10.89 41.10
C PRO A 4 -22.18 -11.41 40.44
N GLY A 5 -22.19 -11.56 39.12
CA GLY A 5 -21.02 -12.07 38.39
C GLY A 5 -21.32 -12.71 37.04
N ALA A 6 -22.59 -12.87 36.66
CA ALA A 6 -22.94 -13.18 35.28
C ALA A 6 -23.02 -11.88 34.48
N LEU A 7 -21.91 -11.50 33.82
CA LEU A 7 -21.99 -10.60 32.67
C LEU A 7 -22.93 -11.28 31.67
N SER A 8 -24.13 -10.72 31.48
CA SER A 8 -25.15 -11.35 30.65
C SER A 8 -24.64 -11.40 29.21
N LEU A 9 -24.45 -12.61 28.69
CA LEU A 9 -24.11 -12.91 27.29
C LEU A 9 -25.15 -12.41 26.27
N HIS A 10 -26.23 -11.77 26.72
CA HIS A 10 -27.23 -11.12 25.88
C HIS A 10 -26.73 -9.87 25.13
N GLN A 11 -25.49 -9.42 25.34
CA GLN A 11 -24.93 -8.31 24.56
C GLN A 11 -24.16 -8.74 23.30
N TYR A 12 -23.98 -10.05 23.07
CA TYR A 12 -23.37 -10.60 21.85
C TYR A 12 -24.40 -11.12 20.84
N SER A 13 -25.71 -11.00 21.12
CA SER A 13 -26.79 -11.50 20.26
C SER A 13 -27.31 -10.48 19.24
N GLU A 14 -26.80 -9.25 19.22
CA GLU A 14 -27.02 -8.39 18.05
C GLU A 14 -26.10 -8.85 16.92
N PRO A 15 -26.60 -8.98 15.67
CA PRO A 15 -25.76 -9.33 14.54
C PRO A 15 -24.70 -8.24 14.42
N LEU A 16 -23.48 -8.57 14.86
CA LEU A 16 -22.31 -7.73 14.85
C LEU A 16 -22.20 -7.05 13.48
N GLY A 17 -22.58 -5.77 13.39
CA GLY A 17 -22.34 -4.95 12.19
C GLY A 17 -20.85 -4.90 11.82
N THR A 18 -19.97 -5.22 12.78
CA THR A 18 -18.53 -5.43 12.65
C THR A 18 -18.13 -6.67 11.85
N VAL A 19 -19.00 -7.68 11.69
CA VAL A 19 -18.73 -8.84 10.83
C VAL A 19 -18.66 -8.41 9.36
N SER A 20 -19.42 -7.39 8.95
CA SER A 20 -19.41 -6.92 7.55
C SER A 20 -18.10 -6.24 7.14
N ALA A 21 -17.41 -5.56 8.08
CA ALA A 21 -16.12 -4.94 7.83
C ALA A 21 -14.99 -5.98 7.75
N PHE A 22 -15.04 -7.02 8.59
CA PHE A 22 -14.06 -8.13 8.58
C PHE A 22 -14.23 -9.05 7.36
N GLN A 23 -15.47 -9.24 6.89
CA GLN A 23 -15.76 -10.01 5.67
C GLN A 23 -15.18 -9.40 4.39
N GLN A 24 -14.86 -8.10 4.38
CA GLN A 24 -14.31 -7.41 3.20
C GLN A 24 -12.78 -7.53 3.06
N THR A 25 -12.07 -7.83 4.16
CA THR A 25 -10.60 -7.90 4.21
C THR A 25 -10.05 -9.31 4.38
N VAL A 26 -10.84 -10.23 4.94
CA VAL A 26 -10.45 -11.62 5.16
C VAL A 26 -11.45 -12.54 4.47
N ALA A 27 -10.96 -13.49 3.67
CA ALA A 27 -11.79 -14.50 3.04
C ALA A 27 -12.68 -15.19 4.10
N THR A 28 -13.97 -15.34 3.81
CA THR A 28 -14.96 -15.81 4.80
C THR A 28 -14.59 -17.16 5.41
N ASP A 29 -13.91 -18.02 4.67
CA ASP A 29 -13.44 -19.32 5.16
C ASP A 29 -12.24 -19.20 6.11
N ALA A 30 -11.31 -18.29 5.84
CA ALA A 30 -10.20 -17.99 6.76
C ALA A 30 -10.72 -17.35 8.06
N LEU A 31 -11.72 -16.47 7.96
CA LEU A 31 -12.39 -15.90 9.14
C LEU A 31 -13.07 -16.99 9.96
N ARG A 32 -13.79 -17.93 9.32
CA ARG A 32 -14.40 -19.07 10.02
C ARG A 32 -13.36 -19.97 10.68
N GLU A 33 -12.22 -20.22 10.04
CA GLU A 33 -11.15 -21.00 10.66
C GLU A 33 -10.57 -20.31 11.89
N ILE A 34 -10.27 -19.01 11.80
CA ILE A 34 -9.77 -18.22 12.93
C ILE A 34 -10.77 -18.26 14.08
N VAL A 35 -12.05 -17.99 13.80
CA VAL A 35 -13.14 -18.03 14.79
C VAL A 35 -13.25 -19.42 15.41
N ARG A 36 -13.22 -20.48 14.61
CA ARG A 36 -13.25 -21.88 15.10
C ARG A 36 -12.01 -22.26 15.89
N GLY A 37 -10.89 -21.54 15.76
CA GLY A 37 -9.69 -21.76 16.57
C GLY A 37 -9.95 -21.46 18.05
N VAL A 38 -10.63 -20.34 18.32
CA VAL A 38 -10.74 -19.74 19.66
C VAL A 38 -12.14 -19.84 20.27
N LEU A 39 -13.17 -19.88 19.42
CA LEU A 39 -14.58 -19.92 19.81
C LEU A 39 -15.19 -21.29 19.50
N GLN A 40 -16.18 -21.66 20.30
CA GLN A 40 -17.06 -22.80 20.10
C GLN A 40 -18.50 -22.28 19.98
N GLU A 41 -19.23 -22.80 19.01
CA GLU A 41 -20.65 -22.52 18.84
C GLU A 41 -21.44 -23.21 19.97
N SER A 42 -22.42 -22.52 20.54
CA SER A 42 -23.29 -23.08 21.57
C SER A 42 -24.14 -24.23 21.02
N GLU A 43 -24.59 -25.15 21.89
CA GLU A 43 -25.37 -26.33 21.47
C GLU A 43 -26.69 -25.96 20.78
N ASP A 44 -27.28 -24.84 21.18
CA ASP A 44 -28.48 -24.22 20.61
C ASP A 44 -28.19 -23.34 19.38
N LYS A 45 -26.91 -23.20 18.98
CA LYS A 45 -26.43 -22.40 17.84
C LYS A 45 -26.84 -20.92 17.88
N GLN A 46 -27.16 -20.40 19.06
CA GLN A 46 -27.59 -19.01 19.23
C GLN A 46 -26.43 -18.05 19.51
N TYR A 47 -25.32 -18.54 20.05
CA TYR A 47 -24.18 -17.70 20.40
C TYR A 47 -22.84 -18.44 20.29
N TRP A 48 -21.76 -17.67 20.35
CA TRP A 48 -20.39 -18.18 20.38
C TRP A 48 -19.82 -17.99 21.79
N LYS A 49 -19.13 -19.01 22.30
CA LYS A 49 -18.39 -18.95 23.57
C LYS A 49 -16.91 -19.20 23.34
N MET A 50 -16.05 -18.68 24.20
CA MET A 50 -14.63 -19.05 24.21
C MET A 50 -14.48 -20.53 24.53
N LYS A 51 -13.56 -21.22 23.85
CA LYS A 51 -13.23 -22.61 24.18
C LYS A 51 -12.53 -22.74 25.53
N ALA A 52 -11.73 -21.75 25.88
CA ALA A 52 -11.11 -21.65 27.18
C ALA A 52 -12.14 -21.16 28.20
N GLU A 53 -12.19 -21.81 29.36
CA GLU A 53 -12.96 -21.33 30.49
C GLU A 53 -12.34 -20.03 31.03
N THR A 54 -13.18 -19.20 31.65
CA THR A 54 -12.72 -17.98 32.28
C THR A 54 -11.81 -18.31 33.45
N ASP A 55 -10.60 -17.75 33.46
CA ASP A 55 -9.64 -17.90 34.55
C ASP A 55 -10.06 -17.03 35.75
N GLN A 56 -10.91 -17.60 36.60
CA GLN A 56 -11.43 -16.94 37.82
C GLN A 56 -10.30 -16.54 38.77
N ASP A 57 -9.26 -17.36 38.84
CA ASP A 57 -8.09 -17.15 39.70
C ASP A 57 -7.30 -15.92 39.26
N PHE A 58 -7.11 -15.75 37.96
CA PHE A 58 -6.49 -14.56 37.38
C PHE A 58 -7.34 -13.31 37.65
N MET A 59 -8.65 -13.41 37.44
CA MET A 59 -9.56 -12.28 37.67
C MET A 59 -9.57 -11.81 39.12
N HIS A 60 -9.49 -12.75 40.07
CA HIS A 60 -9.41 -12.42 41.49
C HIS A 60 -8.05 -11.83 41.88
N ARG A 61 -6.95 -12.37 41.35
CA ARG A 61 -5.59 -11.91 41.67
C ARG A 61 -5.24 -10.56 41.06
N TYR A 62 -5.79 -10.24 39.89
CA TYR A 62 -5.46 -9.04 39.12
C TYR A 62 -6.71 -8.22 38.77
N SER A 63 -7.58 -8.00 39.77
CA SER A 63 -8.86 -7.33 39.57
C SER A 63 -8.76 -5.90 39.01
N GLU A 64 -7.70 -5.16 39.37
CA GLU A 64 -7.45 -3.82 38.81
C GLU A 64 -7.11 -3.86 37.31
N LEU A 65 -6.27 -4.82 36.90
CA LEU A 65 -5.89 -5.01 35.49
C LEU A 65 -7.09 -5.45 34.64
N VAL A 66 -7.95 -6.31 35.19
CA VAL A 66 -9.21 -6.72 34.55
C VAL A 66 -10.09 -5.49 34.33
N ARG A 67 -10.27 -4.65 35.36
CA ARG A 67 -11.07 -3.43 35.24
C ARG A 67 -10.51 -2.46 34.20
N GLU A 68 -9.19 -2.22 34.20
CA GLU A 68 -8.55 -1.37 33.20
C GLU A 68 -8.73 -1.91 31.78
N SER A 69 -8.61 -3.24 31.61
CA SER A 69 -8.81 -3.91 30.33
C SER A 69 -10.26 -3.80 29.85
N ASP A 70 -11.23 -3.98 30.75
CA ASP A 70 -12.66 -3.83 30.45
C ASP A 70 -13.00 -2.39 30.05
N ASP A 71 -12.50 -1.39 30.79
CA ASP A 71 -12.68 0.03 30.48
C ASP A 71 -12.07 0.38 29.11
N TRP A 72 -10.86 -0.13 28.83
CA TRP A 72 -10.20 0.05 27.54
C TRP A 72 -10.98 -0.61 26.40
N LEU A 73 -11.45 -1.84 26.58
CA LEU A 73 -12.23 -2.57 25.58
C LEU A 73 -13.57 -1.88 25.29
N GLU A 74 -14.27 -1.39 26.30
CA GLU A 74 -15.56 -0.70 26.12
C GLU A 74 -15.39 0.66 25.46
N SER A 75 -14.34 1.42 25.83
CA SER A 75 -13.97 2.65 25.14
C SER A 75 -13.66 2.39 23.66
N ARG A 76 -12.82 1.37 23.39
CA ARG A 76 -12.45 1.00 22.02
C ARG A 76 -13.62 0.45 21.22
N ARG A 77 -14.52 -0.31 21.84
CA ARG A 77 -15.77 -0.78 21.23
C ARG A 77 -16.62 0.40 20.80
N THR A 78 -16.77 1.42 21.65
CA THR A 78 -17.54 2.62 21.34
C THR A 78 -16.93 3.37 20.15
N GLU A 79 -15.60 3.51 20.11
CA GLU A 79 -14.88 4.09 18.96
C GLU A 79 -15.10 3.29 17.67
N VAL A 80 -15.01 1.97 17.73
CA VAL A 80 -15.19 1.09 16.56
C VAL A 80 -16.64 1.10 16.08
N ILE A 81 -17.62 1.08 16.99
CA ILE A 81 -19.04 1.21 16.64
C ILE A 81 -19.32 2.60 16.06
N LYS A 82 -18.71 3.66 16.60
CA LYS A 82 -18.85 5.02 16.07
C LYS A 82 -18.25 5.12 14.66
N ALA A 83 -17.03 4.64 14.46
CA ALA A 83 -16.40 4.56 13.14
C ALA A 83 -17.21 3.70 12.17
N GLY A 84 -17.76 2.59 12.66
CA GLY A 84 -18.66 1.69 11.93
C GLY A 84 -19.98 2.37 11.54
N LYS A 85 -20.59 3.15 12.44
CA LYS A 85 -21.83 3.92 12.19
C LYS A 85 -21.57 5.14 11.31
N GLU A 86 -20.41 5.77 11.39
CA GLU A 86 -19.99 6.83 10.45
C GLU A 86 -19.76 6.25 9.04
N SER A 87 -19.33 4.99 8.94
CA SER A 87 -19.17 4.28 7.67
C SER A 87 -20.44 3.56 7.17
N SER A 88 -21.43 3.30 8.03
CA SER A 88 -22.70 2.61 7.67
C SER A 88 -23.96 3.50 7.74
N GLY A 89 -23.89 4.67 8.36
CA GLY A 89 -24.98 5.66 8.45
C GLY A 89 -25.19 6.51 7.20
N GLY A 90 -24.42 6.26 6.12
CA GLY A 90 -24.51 6.95 4.83
C GLY A 90 -25.49 6.34 3.83
N ALA A 91 -26.47 5.54 4.25
CA ALA A 91 -27.42 4.87 3.34
C ALA A 91 -28.40 5.81 2.61
N THR A 92 -28.30 7.13 2.83
CA THR A 92 -29.09 8.16 2.12
C THR A 92 -28.25 9.37 1.69
N GLY A 93 -27.00 9.13 1.26
CA GLY A 93 -26.09 10.21 0.84
C GLY A 93 -25.34 9.92 -0.46
N SER A 94 -25.85 10.45 -1.57
CA SER A 94 -25.13 10.85 -2.79
C SER A 94 -24.24 9.81 -3.51
N ARG A 95 -24.51 9.60 -4.81
CA ARG A 95 -23.66 8.85 -5.78
C ARG A 95 -22.15 9.17 -5.70
N LEU A 96 -21.78 10.34 -5.16
CA LEU A 96 -20.41 10.82 -5.01
C LEU A 96 -19.60 10.16 -3.87
N GLN A 97 -20.24 9.62 -2.81
CA GLN A 97 -19.51 8.97 -1.71
C GLN A 97 -19.20 7.49 -1.99
N ALA A 98 -20.09 6.78 -2.70
CA ALA A 98 -19.83 5.41 -3.15
C ALA A 98 -18.64 5.31 -4.12
N SER A 99 -18.44 6.33 -4.97
CA SER A 99 -17.27 6.40 -5.87
C SER A 99 -15.96 6.61 -5.13
N ALA A 100 -15.95 7.35 -4.01
CA ALA A 100 -14.74 7.61 -3.24
C ALA A 100 -14.22 6.32 -2.55
N GLY A 101 -15.11 5.50 -1.98
CA GLY A 101 -14.75 4.21 -1.39
C GLY A 101 -14.29 3.18 -2.43
N ALA A 102 -14.89 3.18 -3.63
CA ALA A 102 -14.48 2.33 -4.73
C ALA A 102 -13.10 2.74 -5.29
N SER A 103 -12.86 4.04 -5.47
CA SER A 103 -11.56 4.58 -5.91
C SER A 103 -10.45 4.25 -4.89
N SER A 104 -10.71 4.41 -3.58
CA SER A 104 -9.74 4.05 -2.54
C SER A 104 -9.32 2.57 -2.60
N ARG A 105 -10.28 1.65 -2.72
CA ARG A 105 -9.98 0.21 -2.88
C ARG A 105 -9.24 -0.10 -4.18
N MET A 106 -9.60 0.58 -5.27
CA MET A 106 -8.90 0.45 -6.54
C MET A 106 -7.45 0.90 -6.43
N ARG A 107 -7.18 2.06 -5.82
CA ARG A 107 -5.83 2.58 -5.61
C ARG A 107 -4.97 1.65 -4.76
N ALA A 108 -5.53 1.08 -3.68
CA ALA A 108 -4.82 0.11 -2.84
C ALA A 108 -4.37 -1.13 -3.63
N ARG A 109 -5.15 -1.57 -4.62
CA ARG A 109 -4.81 -2.68 -5.52
C ARG A 109 -3.83 -2.28 -6.62
N LEU A 110 -3.98 -1.07 -7.16
CA LEU A 110 -3.11 -0.55 -8.23
C LEU A 110 -1.70 -0.23 -7.75
N LEU A 111 -1.50 0.08 -6.46
CA LEU A 111 -0.19 0.40 -5.89
C LEU A 111 0.88 -0.69 -6.11
N PRO A 112 0.68 -1.96 -5.72
CA PRO A 112 1.67 -3.00 -5.96
C PRO A 112 1.91 -3.24 -7.46
N GLU A 113 0.88 -3.13 -8.29
CA GLU A 113 0.99 -3.32 -9.74
C GLU A 113 1.77 -2.21 -10.42
N ALA A 114 1.53 -0.95 -10.04
CA ALA A 114 2.29 0.20 -10.50
C ALA A 114 3.76 0.10 -10.07
N ARG A 115 4.02 -0.33 -8.82
CA ARG A 115 5.38 -0.58 -8.33
C ARG A 115 6.07 -1.65 -9.18
N GLU A 116 5.42 -2.79 -9.39
CA GLU A 116 5.99 -3.90 -10.16
C GLU A 116 6.27 -3.49 -11.61
N ALA A 117 5.36 -2.76 -12.25
CA ALA A 117 5.55 -2.27 -13.61
C ALA A 117 6.76 -1.31 -13.70
N LEU A 118 6.93 -0.41 -12.73
CA LEU A 118 8.03 0.55 -12.70
C LEU A 118 9.38 -0.06 -12.29
N LEU A 119 9.42 -1.23 -11.66
CA LEU A 119 10.67 -1.97 -11.43
C LEU A 119 11.38 -2.37 -12.73
N SER A 120 10.63 -2.50 -13.83
CA SER A 120 11.19 -2.78 -15.15
C SER A 120 11.82 -1.55 -15.85
N GLY A 121 11.73 -0.37 -15.21
CA GLY A 121 12.23 0.91 -15.72
C GLY A 121 11.12 1.92 -15.99
N PRO A 122 11.47 3.11 -16.53
CA PRO A 122 10.52 4.18 -16.74
C PRO A 122 9.39 3.83 -17.70
N LYS A 123 8.21 4.38 -17.46
CA LYS A 123 6.99 4.16 -18.25
C LYS A 123 6.14 5.41 -18.31
N THR A 124 5.52 5.67 -19.45
CA THR A 124 4.45 6.68 -19.57
C THR A 124 3.19 6.21 -18.82
N THR A 125 2.29 7.13 -18.50
CA THR A 125 0.98 6.79 -17.90
C THR A 125 0.20 5.80 -18.78
N GLU A 126 0.26 5.96 -20.11
CA GLU A 126 -0.41 5.05 -21.05
C GLU A 126 0.17 3.64 -21.03
N GLU A 127 1.50 3.51 -21.02
CA GLU A 127 2.16 2.21 -20.95
C GLU A 127 1.84 1.49 -19.64
N LEU A 128 1.88 2.21 -18.51
CA LEU A 128 1.48 1.66 -17.21
C LEU A 128 0.04 1.17 -17.24
N LYS A 129 -0.89 2.00 -17.74
CA LYS A 129 -2.29 1.61 -17.87
C LYS A 129 -2.45 0.35 -18.71
N ARG A 130 -1.80 0.26 -19.88
CA ARG A 130 -1.86 -0.94 -20.75
C ARG A 130 -1.27 -2.18 -20.07
N LEU A 131 -0.14 -2.04 -19.37
CA LEU A 131 0.51 -3.15 -18.66
C LEU A 131 -0.36 -3.71 -17.53
N ILE A 132 -0.92 -2.82 -16.71
CA ILE A 132 -1.77 -3.23 -15.58
C ILE A 132 -3.11 -3.76 -16.10
N GLN A 133 -3.71 -3.13 -17.12
CA GLN A 133 -4.96 -3.58 -17.73
C GLN A 133 -4.85 -4.99 -18.34
N ARG A 134 -3.68 -5.33 -18.88
CA ARG A 134 -3.40 -6.69 -19.39
C ARG A 134 -3.39 -7.75 -18.29
N LYS A 135 -2.95 -7.39 -17.08
CA LYS A 135 -3.01 -8.29 -15.92
C LYS A 135 -4.42 -8.41 -15.33
N HIS A 136 -5.20 -7.33 -15.43
CA HIS A 136 -6.55 -7.22 -14.87
C HIS A 136 -7.59 -6.93 -15.97
N PRO A 137 -7.86 -7.88 -16.89
CA PRO A 137 -8.68 -7.62 -18.08
C PRO A 137 -10.16 -7.35 -17.78
N THR A 138 -10.65 -7.74 -16.59
CA THR A 138 -12.05 -7.61 -16.18
C THR A 138 -12.36 -6.29 -15.49
N GLU A 139 -11.34 -5.55 -15.04
CA GLU A 139 -11.50 -4.31 -14.28
C GLU A 139 -11.03 -3.12 -15.13
N GLU A 140 -11.88 -2.12 -15.33
CA GLU A 140 -11.47 -0.90 -16.05
C GLU A 140 -10.56 -0.04 -15.17
N ILE A 141 -9.33 0.20 -15.62
CA ILE A 141 -8.39 1.06 -14.90
C ILE A 141 -8.54 2.50 -15.41
N ARG A 142 -9.10 3.35 -14.55
CA ARG A 142 -9.20 4.79 -14.84
C ARG A 142 -7.85 5.45 -14.66
N GLU A 143 -7.56 6.40 -15.55
CA GLU A 143 -6.31 7.16 -15.50
C GLU A 143 -6.19 7.98 -14.21
N GLU A 144 -7.30 8.54 -13.73
CA GLU A 144 -7.36 9.29 -12.47
C GLU A 144 -6.92 8.46 -11.25
N ASP A 145 -7.32 7.18 -11.20
CA ASP A 145 -6.94 6.28 -10.11
C ASP A 145 -5.45 5.94 -10.19
N LEU A 146 -4.94 5.70 -11.40
CA LEU A 146 -3.52 5.43 -11.64
C LEU A 146 -2.65 6.64 -11.29
N LEU A 147 -3.03 7.85 -11.72
CA LEU A 147 -2.34 9.09 -11.35
C LEU A 147 -2.40 9.35 -9.85
N GLY A 148 -3.54 9.02 -9.22
CA GLY A 148 -3.68 9.07 -7.77
C GLY A 148 -2.64 8.19 -7.06
N VAL A 149 -2.45 6.95 -7.52
CA VAL A 149 -1.43 6.02 -7.01
C VAL A 149 -0.01 6.51 -7.28
N LEU A 150 0.26 7.00 -8.49
CA LEU A 150 1.59 7.50 -8.88
C LEU A 150 2.03 8.71 -8.05
N SER A 151 1.07 9.45 -7.50
CA SER A 151 1.31 10.60 -6.62
C SER A 151 1.43 10.23 -5.14
N MET A 152 1.23 8.96 -4.77
CA MET A 152 1.35 8.52 -3.37
C MET A 152 2.81 8.46 -2.93
N GLU A 153 3.11 9.02 -1.77
CA GLU A 153 4.46 9.00 -1.18
C GLU A 153 4.99 7.57 -0.98
N GLU A 154 4.09 6.63 -0.65
CA GLU A 154 4.44 5.22 -0.46
C GLU A 154 5.08 4.59 -1.71
N LEU A 155 4.66 4.98 -2.91
CA LEU A 155 5.22 4.44 -4.16
C LEU A 155 6.61 5.02 -4.44
N ASP A 156 6.90 6.23 -3.95
CA ASP A 156 8.12 6.99 -4.20
C ASP A 156 8.45 7.09 -5.71
N ALA A 157 7.41 7.27 -6.53
CA ALA A 157 7.53 7.48 -7.96
C ALA A 157 7.72 8.97 -8.28
N LEU A 158 8.54 9.25 -9.29
CA LEU A 158 8.80 10.60 -9.78
C LEU A 158 8.44 10.68 -11.26
N GLN A 159 7.83 11.81 -11.64
CA GLN A 159 7.66 12.14 -13.04
C GLN A 159 8.90 12.87 -13.56
N VAL A 160 9.48 12.36 -14.64
CA VAL A 160 10.64 12.94 -15.34
C VAL A 160 10.34 12.88 -16.83
N ARG A 161 10.26 14.03 -17.50
CA ARG A 161 10.06 14.11 -18.95
C ARG A 161 8.88 13.29 -19.49
N GLY A 162 7.75 13.33 -18.78
CA GLY A 162 6.52 12.64 -19.19
C GLY A 162 6.47 11.14 -18.87
N VAL A 163 7.53 10.56 -18.30
CA VAL A 163 7.54 9.19 -17.79
C VAL A 163 7.61 9.15 -16.27
N TRP A 164 7.05 8.10 -15.70
CA TRP A 164 7.15 7.77 -14.28
C TRP A 164 8.28 6.78 -14.05
N VAL A 165 9.00 6.97 -12.95
CA VAL A 165 10.13 6.13 -12.54
C VAL A 165 10.18 6.06 -11.02
N LEU A 166 10.53 4.90 -10.46
CA LEU A 166 10.79 4.77 -9.02
C LEU A 166 12.03 5.58 -8.64
N ALA A 167 11.96 6.39 -7.59
CA ALA A 167 13.09 7.15 -7.08
C ALA A 167 14.10 6.26 -6.34
N ARG A 168 13.62 5.20 -5.69
CA ARG A 168 14.41 4.31 -4.84
C ARG A 168 14.17 2.83 -5.16
N THR A 169 15.21 2.05 -4.92
CA THR A 169 15.28 0.60 -5.08
C THR A 169 15.55 -0.11 -3.76
N GLY A 170 15.84 0.64 -2.68
CA GLY A 170 16.13 0.12 -1.34
C GLY A 170 17.62 -0.13 -1.07
N THR A 171 18.49 0.12 -2.06
CA THR A 171 19.95 0.04 -1.90
C THR A 171 20.54 1.45 -1.95
N GLU A 172 21.07 1.94 -0.83
CA GLU A 172 21.47 3.35 -0.69
C GLU A 172 22.46 3.83 -1.77
N SER A 173 23.45 3.01 -2.11
CA SER A 173 24.44 3.35 -3.14
C SER A 173 23.84 3.44 -4.55
N HIS A 174 22.85 2.58 -4.85
CA HIS A 174 22.11 2.63 -6.11
C HIS A 174 21.19 3.85 -6.12
N ASP A 175 20.52 4.13 -5.01
CA ASP A 175 19.56 5.21 -4.87
C ASP A 175 20.24 6.59 -4.97
N LYS A 176 21.48 6.73 -4.45
CA LYS A 176 22.31 7.93 -4.67
C LYS A 176 22.57 8.16 -6.16
N PHE A 177 23.04 7.13 -6.88
CA PHE A 177 23.33 7.24 -8.31
C PHE A 177 22.07 7.53 -9.12
N ARG A 178 20.98 6.83 -8.81
CA ARG A 178 19.67 7.01 -9.42
C ARG A 178 19.14 8.42 -9.21
N LYS A 179 19.23 8.96 -7.99
CA LYS A 179 18.82 10.34 -7.68
C LYS A 179 19.61 11.36 -8.49
N THR A 180 20.94 11.21 -8.60
CA THR A 180 21.76 12.07 -9.46
C THR A 180 21.29 12.00 -10.91
N LEU A 181 21.12 10.79 -11.45
CA LEU A 181 20.72 10.59 -12.84
C LEU A 181 19.35 11.22 -13.16
N LEU A 182 18.36 10.96 -12.31
CA LEU A 182 17.01 11.52 -12.44
C LEU A 182 17.00 13.05 -12.29
N THR A 183 17.86 13.60 -11.42
CA THR A 183 18.01 15.06 -11.25
C THR A 183 18.56 15.70 -12.52
N LEU A 184 19.59 15.10 -13.13
CA LEU A 184 20.11 15.61 -14.40
C LEU A 184 19.06 15.58 -15.51
N PHE A 185 18.29 14.49 -15.63
CA PHE A 185 17.24 14.38 -16.66
C PHE A 185 16.03 15.31 -16.45
N ARG A 186 15.83 15.85 -15.24
CA ARG A 186 14.85 16.92 -15.03
C ARG A 186 15.27 18.23 -15.70
N HIS A 187 16.58 18.47 -15.83
CA HIS A 187 17.13 19.72 -16.33
C HIS A 187 17.71 19.62 -17.73
N ARG A 188 18.15 18.44 -18.15
CA ARG A 188 18.79 18.17 -19.45
C ARG A 188 17.99 17.12 -20.21
N ASP A 189 17.93 17.25 -21.52
CA ASP A 189 17.26 16.25 -22.39
C ASP A 189 18.11 15.00 -22.53
N SER A 190 19.42 15.17 -22.42
CA SER A 190 20.42 14.12 -22.58
C SER A 190 21.59 14.32 -21.63
N VAL A 191 22.28 13.24 -21.27
CA VAL A 191 23.46 13.27 -20.40
C VAL A 191 24.50 12.27 -20.88
N THR A 192 25.76 12.59 -20.69
CA THR A 192 26.87 11.65 -20.85
C THR A 192 27.16 10.95 -19.52
N ARG A 193 27.82 9.79 -19.60
CA ARG A 193 28.28 9.10 -18.39
C ARG A 193 29.20 9.98 -17.54
N GLN A 194 30.05 10.78 -18.17
CA GLN A 194 31.00 11.65 -17.47
C GLN A 194 30.26 12.69 -16.64
N GLU A 195 29.28 13.38 -17.22
CA GLU A 195 28.45 14.36 -16.51
C GLU A 195 27.73 13.75 -15.31
N VAL A 196 27.21 12.52 -15.44
CA VAL A 196 26.55 11.82 -14.32
C VAL A 196 27.54 11.56 -13.17
N MET A 197 28.78 11.18 -13.48
CA MET A 197 29.79 10.89 -12.46
C MET A 197 30.33 12.17 -11.80
N GLU A 198 30.46 13.26 -12.56
CA GLU A 198 30.85 14.58 -12.06
C GLU A 198 29.77 15.14 -11.13
N GLU A 199 28.51 15.11 -11.54
CA GLU A 199 27.37 15.55 -10.73
C GLU A 199 27.24 14.69 -9.45
N TYR A 200 27.47 13.37 -9.55
CA TYR A 200 27.48 12.49 -8.38
C TYR A 200 28.54 12.94 -7.37
N GLN A 201 29.77 13.19 -7.83
CA GLN A 201 30.87 13.61 -6.97
C GLN A 201 30.61 14.99 -6.36
N GLN A 202 30.03 15.91 -7.12
CA GLN A 202 29.67 17.24 -6.64
C GLN A 202 28.56 17.17 -5.58
N THR A 203 27.54 16.35 -5.79
CA THR A 203 26.38 16.23 -4.89
C THR A 203 26.73 15.56 -3.57
N TYR A 204 27.56 14.51 -3.60
CA TYR A 204 27.83 13.67 -2.43
C TYR A 204 29.21 13.87 -1.81
N GLY A 205 30.08 14.68 -2.42
CA GLY A 205 31.44 14.92 -1.95
C GLY A 205 32.37 13.71 -2.05
N GLU A 206 31.93 12.62 -2.69
CA GLU A 206 32.70 11.39 -2.85
C GLU A 206 32.57 10.82 -4.27
N ARG A 207 33.60 10.09 -4.72
CA ARG A 207 33.53 9.38 -6.00
C ARG A 207 32.50 8.24 -5.92
N CYS A 208 31.79 8.02 -7.02
CA CYS A 208 30.86 6.90 -7.12
C CYS A 208 31.58 5.57 -6.91
N LYS A 209 31.15 4.82 -5.89
CA LYS A 209 31.73 3.51 -5.51
C LYS A 209 31.13 2.33 -6.27
N LEU A 210 30.13 2.58 -7.12
CA LEU A 210 29.52 1.54 -7.94
C LEU A 210 30.51 1.03 -8.96
N SER A 211 30.51 -0.29 -9.18
CA SER A 211 31.32 -0.86 -10.24
C SER A 211 30.82 -0.39 -11.60
N ASP A 212 31.73 -0.37 -12.57
CA ASP A 212 31.43 -0.01 -13.96
C ASP A 212 30.28 -0.86 -14.56
N TYR A 213 30.19 -2.13 -14.17
CA TYR A 213 29.07 -3.01 -14.51
C TYR A 213 27.74 -2.50 -13.93
N VAL A 214 27.70 -2.17 -12.63
CA VAL A 214 26.48 -1.68 -11.97
C VAL A 214 26.04 -0.33 -12.53
N VAL A 215 26.99 0.57 -12.82
CA VAL A 215 26.68 1.87 -13.46
C VAL A 215 26.01 1.66 -14.82
N ARG A 216 26.55 0.76 -15.65
CA ARG A 216 25.92 0.42 -16.94
C ARG A 216 24.53 -0.18 -16.77
N GLN A 217 24.34 -1.04 -15.76
CA GLN A 217 23.05 -1.66 -15.49
C GLN A 217 22.01 -0.59 -15.08
N GLN A 218 22.36 0.31 -14.16
CA GLN A 218 21.51 1.42 -13.72
C GLN A 218 21.16 2.36 -14.89
N LEU A 219 22.15 2.72 -15.73
CA LEU A 219 21.91 3.51 -16.94
C LEU A 219 20.96 2.79 -17.90
N ARG A 220 21.17 1.49 -18.15
CA ARG A 220 20.29 0.70 -19.02
C ARG A 220 18.91 0.49 -18.46
N GLU A 221 18.69 0.62 -17.16
CA GLU A 221 17.37 0.50 -16.56
C GLU A 221 16.53 1.74 -16.88
N ILE A 222 17.12 2.93 -16.69
CA ILE A 222 16.42 4.23 -16.75
C ILE A 222 16.52 4.91 -18.11
N ALA A 223 17.65 4.73 -18.79
CA ALA A 223 18.01 5.45 -19.99
C ALA A 223 18.30 4.50 -21.16
N GLU A 224 18.22 5.04 -22.37
CA GLU A 224 18.69 4.40 -23.58
C GLU A 224 19.87 5.16 -24.14
N LYS A 225 20.77 4.41 -24.78
CA LYS A 225 21.96 4.95 -25.43
C LYS A 225 21.54 5.50 -26.80
N VAL A 226 21.86 6.76 -27.05
CA VAL A 226 21.79 7.37 -28.38
C VAL A 226 23.23 7.60 -28.83
N GLU A 227 23.56 7.07 -30.01
CA GLU A 227 24.85 7.36 -30.64
C GLU A 227 24.74 8.70 -31.36
N ASP A 228 25.17 9.76 -30.67
CA ASP A 228 25.30 11.09 -31.23
C ASP A 228 26.78 11.53 -31.21
N GLY A 229 27.50 11.20 -32.29
CA GLY A 229 28.90 11.58 -32.48
C GLY A 229 29.92 10.74 -31.67
N PRO A 230 31.05 11.35 -31.23
CA PRO A 230 32.18 10.61 -30.63
C PRO A 230 31.93 10.18 -29.18
N GLN A 231 30.87 10.68 -28.53
CA GLN A 231 30.55 10.39 -27.14
C GLN A 231 29.23 9.63 -27.04
N THR A 232 29.16 8.74 -26.05
CA THR A 232 27.92 8.04 -25.74
C THR A 232 27.00 8.94 -24.92
N VAL A 233 25.86 9.29 -25.51
CA VAL A 233 24.83 10.10 -24.89
C VAL A 233 23.67 9.19 -24.44
N TYR A 234 23.07 9.53 -23.31
CA TYR A 234 21.93 8.83 -22.73
C TYR A 234 20.73 9.76 -22.65
N ILE A 235 19.55 9.24 -22.96
CA ILE A 235 18.25 9.90 -22.82
C ILE A 235 17.33 9.03 -21.96
N VAL A 236 16.34 9.62 -21.29
CA VAL A 236 15.36 8.85 -20.53
C VAL A 236 14.53 7.98 -21.47
N LYS A 237 14.39 6.69 -21.14
CA LYS A 237 13.54 5.78 -21.92
C LYS A 237 12.10 6.26 -21.96
N GLY A 238 11.51 6.21 -23.16
CA GLY A 238 10.10 6.58 -23.37
C GLY A 238 9.80 8.07 -23.28
N ALA A 239 10.80 8.93 -23.01
CA ALA A 239 10.63 10.37 -23.03
C ALA A 239 10.59 10.96 -24.46
N LEU A 240 11.24 10.29 -25.42
CA LEU A 240 11.07 10.60 -26.84
C LEU A 240 9.77 9.96 -27.35
N GLN A 241 8.64 10.63 -27.12
CA GLN A 241 7.47 10.37 -27.93
C GLN A 241 7.82 10.77 -29.37
N THR A 242 8.02 9.77 -30.22
CA THR A 242 8.06 9.97 -31.67
C THR A 242 6.76 10.68 -32.04
N ARG A 243 6.87 11.94 -32.47
CA ARG A 243 5.76 12.66 -33.10
C ARG A 243 5.35 11.96 -34.39
#